data_AF-A0A9E8AVC5-F1
#
_entry.id   AF-A0A9E8AVC5-F1
#
_cell.length_a   1.000
_cell.length_b   1.000
_cell.length_c   1.000
_cell.angle_alpha   90.00
_cell.angle_beta   90.00
_cell.angle_gamma   90.00
#
_symmetry.space_group_name_H-M   'P 1'
#
loop_
_entity.id
_entity.type
_entity.pdbx_description
1 polymer ?
#
loop_
_entity_poly.entity_id
_entity_poly.type
_entity_poly.pdbx_seq_one_letter_code
_entity_poly.pdbx_strand_id
1 'polypeptide(L)'
;MQDQITVQQADAGALEVPEWDEESLSTVRDALNVLSATVSDTSAMFGEKDKLNPIYHLLGTAFGFGGNPKEDAMYINVYPEQNDGSVNHRLYVKDVPVDGFFSITVYNNDGFMEANDLGINSINNLTATPDPNGGVTVFFGGCDDGRVNCIPITDGWNYLVRLYQPRQALLDGSWSFPDPTPVK
;
A
#
# COMPACT_ATOMS: atom_id res chain seq x y z
N MET A 1 -5.87 23.78 -2.40
CA MET A 1 -7.13 23.38 -1.72
C MET A 1 -6.89 23.08 -0.24
N GLN A 2 -5.79 22.41 0.13
CA GLN A 2 -5.44 22.15 1.54
C GLN A 2 -5.24 23.43 2.36
N ASP A 3 -4.68 24.50 1.78
CA ASP A 3 -4.47 25.80 2.46
C ASP A 3 -5.76 26.53 2.89
N GLN A 4 -6.93 26.02 2.48
CA GLN A 4 -8.24 26.59 2.85
C GLN A 4 -8.86 25.90 4.07
N ILE A 5 -8.25 24.82 4.58
CA ILE A 5 -8.77 24.09 5.74
C ILE A 5 -8.27 24.80 7.01
N THR A 6 -9.20 25.39 7.77
CA THR A 6 -8.93 25.97 9.08
C THR A 6 -9.52 25.09 10.17
N VAL A 7 -8.72 24.74 11.18
CA VAL A 7 -9.20 24.08 12.41
C VAL A 7 -9.22 25.12 13.52
N GLN A 8 -10.36 25.25 14.21
CA GLN A 8 -10.52 26.13 15.37
C GLN A 8 -11.05 25.28 16.53
N GLN A 9 -10.49 25.52 17.72
CA GLN A 9 -10.97 24.96 18.98
C GLN A 9 -11.31 26.12 19.91
N ALA A 10 -12.33 25.95 20.76
CA ALA A 10 -12.74 26.99 21.70
C ALA A 10 -11.63 27.31 22.72
N ASP A 11 -10.92 26.27 23.18
CA ASP A 11 -9.84 26.35 24.16
C ASP A 11 -8.71 25.39 23.79
N ALA A 12 -7.50 25.67 24.24
CA ALA A 12 -6.37 24.76 24.07
C ALA A 12 -6.55 23.51 24.94
N GLY A 13 -6.71 22.34 24.30
CA GLY A 13 -6.64 21.04 24.98
C GLY A 13 -5.20 20.65 25.36
N ALA A 14 -5.06 19.56 26.11
CA ALA A 14 -3.78 18.90 26.38
C ALA A 14 -3.71 17.57 25.63
N LEU A 15 -2.58 17.30 24.98
CA LEU A 15 -2.28 15.97 24.43
C LEU A 15 -1.53 15.18 25.50
N GLU A 16 -2.21 14.25 26.15
CA GLU A 16 -1.60 13.30 27.07
C GLU A 16 -1.37 11.98 26.33
N VAL A 17 -0.12 11.67 26.03
CA VAL A 17 0.26 10.39 25.41
C VAL A 17 0.57 9.41 26.54
N PRO A 18 -0.08 8.23 26.58
CA PRO A 18 0.26 7.20 27.56
C PRO A 18 1.72 6.75 27.41
N GLU A 19 2.35 6.34 28.51
CA GLU A 19 3.60 5.59 28.45
C GLU A 19 3.29 4.16 28.03
N TRP A 20 3.56 3.86 26.75
CA TRP A 20 3.34 2.54 26.19
C TRP A 20 4.47 1.59 26.58
N ASP A 21 4.11 0.35 26.90
CA ASP A 21 5.08 -0.75 26.96
C ASP A 21 5.42 -1.15 25.51
N GLU A 22 6.53 -0.61 25.01
CA GLU A 22 6.99 -0.83 23.63
C GLU A 22 7.30 -2.30 23.34
N GLU A 23 7.79 -3.06 24.32
CA GLU A 23 8.10 -4.49 24.15
C GLU A 23 6.81 -5.30 23.99
N SER A 24 5.82 -5.04 24.85
CA SER A 24 4.49 -5.64 24.75
C SER A 24 3.80 -5.26 23.44
N LEU A 25 3.84 -3.98 23.06
CA LEU A 25 3.25 -3.47 21.83
C LEU A 25 3.87 -4.14 20.59
N SER A 26 5.20 -4.16 20.50
CA SER A 26 5.92 -4.81 19.38
C SER A 26 5.56 -6.28 19.30
N THR A 27 5.60 -7.00 20.42
CA THR A 27 5.30 -8.43 20.46
C THR A 27 3.92 -8.75 19.86
N VAL A 28 2.89 -7.98 20.24
CA VAL A 28 1.53 -8.16 19.72
C VAL A 28 1.45 -7.75 18.25
N ARG A 29 2.06 -6.62 17.89
CA ARG A 29 2.05 -6.11 16.51
C ARG A 29 2.71 -7.10 15.54
N ASP A 30 3.86 -7.67 15.91
CA ASP A 30 4.60 -8.61 15.08
C ASP A 30 3.79 -9.88 14.83
N ALA A 31 3.13 -10.41 15.86
CA ALA A 31 2.23 -11.56 15.72
C ALA A 31 1.02 -11.25 14.81
N LEU A 32 0.43 -10.06 14.93
CA LEU A 32 -0.68 -9.64 14.07
C LEU A 32 -0.24 -9.42 12.62
N ASN A 33 0.99 -8.93 12.39
CA ASN A 33 1.53 -8.75 11.05
C ASN A 33 1.76 -10.09 10.35
N VAL A 34 2.25 -11.12 11.05
CA VAL A 34 2.37 -12.48 10.51
C VAL A 34 1.01 -13.00 10.04
N LEU A 35 -0.05 -12.80 10.83
CA LEU A 35 -1.40 -13.19 10.44
C LEU A 35 -1.93 -12.34 9.28
N SER A 36 -1.70 -11.02 9.32
CA SER A 36 -2.16 -10.06 8.30
C SER A 36 -1.55 -10.35 6.93
N ALA A 37 -0.30 -10.84 6.89
CA ALA A 37 0.37 -11.24 5.65
C ALA A 37 -0.37 -12.36 4.88
N THR A 38 -1.23 -13.13 5.56
CA THR A 38 -2.05 -14.19 4.93
C THR A 38 -3.36 -13.68 4.34
N VAL A 39 -3.69 -12.40 4.55
CA VAL A 39 -4.96 -11.79 4.13
C VAL A 39 -4.72 -10.94 2.88
N SER A 40 -5.28 -11.34 1.75
CA SER A 40 -5.19 -10.59 0.49
C SER A 40 -6.28 -9.52 0.35
N ASP A 41 -7.43 -9.71 1.01
CA ASP A 41 -8.55 -8.75 1.02
C ASP A 41 -8.59 -7.95 2.34
N THR A 42 -8.23 -6.68 2.25
CA THR A 42 -8.20 -5.75 3.38
C THR A 42 -9.52 -4.99 3.60
N SER A 43 -10.57 -5.26 2.80
CA SER A 43 -11.79 -4.46 2.79
C SER A 43 -12.57 -4.44 4.11
N ALA A 44 -12.40 -5.47 4.95
CA ALA A 44 -13.02 -5.54 6.27
C ALA A 44 -12.17 -4.92 7.40
N MET A 45 -11.00 -4.36 7.08
CA MET A 45 -10.07 -3.78 8.07
C MET A 45 -10.42 -2.33 8.45
N PHE A 46 -11.05 -1.60 7.52
CA PHE A 46 -11.17 -0.13 7.58
C PHE A 46 -12.58 0.37 7.29
N GLY A 47 -13.00 1.42 7.99
CA GLY A 47 -14.29 2.09 7.80
C GLY A 47 -15.08 2.30 9.08
N GLU A 48 -16.41 2.35 8.96
CA GLU A 48 -17.33 2.61 10.07
C GLU A 48 -17.28 1.46 11.09
N LYS A 49 -16.98 1.79 12.35
CA LYS A 49 -16.72 0.81 13.43
C LYS A 49 -17.81 -0.25 13.59
N ASP A 50 -19.08 0.11 13.41
CA ASP A 50 -20.24 -0.79 13.55
C ASP A 50 -20.41 -1.76 12.37
N LYS A 51 -19.73 -1.51 11.24
CA LYS A 51 -19.73 -2.36 10.04
C LYS A 51 -18.52 -3.28 9.95
N LEU A 52 -17.50 -3.09 10.80
CA LEU A 52 -16.25 -3.85 10.73
C LEU A 52 -16.31 -5.20 11.44
N ASN A 53 -15.63 -6.19 10.86
CA ASN A 53 -15.30 -7.41 11.57
C ASN A 53 -14.18 -7.09 12.58
N PRO A 54 -14.35 -7.39 13.88
CA PRO A 54 -13.39 -6.99 14.91
C PRO A 54 -12.01 -7.63 14.75
N ILE A 55 -11.92 -8.84 14.18
CA ILE A 55 -10.63 -9.51 13.92
C ILE A 55 -9.91 -8.80 12.78
N TYR A 56 -10.60 -8.55 11.65
CA TYR A 56 -9.99 -7.83 10.53
C TYR A 56 -9.64 -6.39 10.90
N HIS A 57 -10.47 -5.73 11.70
CA HIS A 57 -10.15 -4.40 12.20
C HIS A 57 -8.88 -4.41 13.06
N LEU A 58 -8.73 -5.36 13.99
CA LEU A 58 -7.53 -5.53 14.80
C LEU A 58 -6.29 -5.74 13.91
N LEU A 59 -6.38 -6.60 12.90
CA LEU A 59 -5.31 -6.79 11.91
C LEU A 59 -4.98 -5.46 11.20
N GLY A 60 -6.00 -4.72 10.74
CA GLY A 60 -5.84 -3.41 10.13
C GLY A 60 -5.13 -2.38 11.01
N THR A 61 -5.38 -2.39 12.32
CA THR A 61 -4.70 -1.46 13.25
C THR A 61 -3.19 -1.72 13.35
N ALA A 62 -2.76 -2.98 13.25
CA ALA A 62 -1.34 -3.35 13.28
C ALA A 62 -0.67 -3.21 11.91
N PHE A 63 -1.38 -3.63 10.85
CA PHE A 63 -0.91 -3.69 9.47
C PHE A 63 -0.83 -2.32 8.80
N GLY A 64 -1.87 -1.49 8.94
CA GLY A 64 -1.98 -0.24 8.19
C GLY A 64 -3.06 0.71 8.73
N PHE A 65 -2.80 1.30 9.89
CA PHE A 65 -3.72 2.25 10.53
C PHE A 65 -4.17 3.38 9.60
N GLY A 66 -5.45 3.75 9.68
CA GLY A 66 -6.01 4.92 9.00
C GLY A 66 -6.47 4.67 7.55
N GLY A 67 -6.67 3.42 7.15
CA GLY A 67 -7.29 3.11 5.84
C GLY A 67 -8.73 3.62 5.73
N ASN A 68 -9.20 3.76 4.49
CA ASN A 68 -10.56 4.20 4.16
C ASN A 68 -11.49 2.99 3.96
N PRO A 69 -12.83 3.18 4.02
CA PRO A 69 -13.79 2.19 3.54
C PRO A 69 -13.49 1.75 2.10
N LYS A 70 -13.85 0.50 1.76
CA LYS A 70 -13.56 -0.13 0.45
C LYS A 70 -14.07 0.71 -0.74
N GLU A 71 -15.20 1.37 -0.57
CA GLU A 71 -15.85 2.20 -1.59
C GLU A 71 -15.05 3.48 -1.91
N ASP A 72 -14.23 3.95 -0.96
CA ASP A 72 -13.39 5.14 -1.11
C ASP A 72 -11.95 4.77 -1.50
N ALA A 73 -11.42 3.67 -0.95
CA ALA A 73 -10.14 3.11 -1.36
C ALA A 73 -10.06 1.59 -1.14
N MET A 74 -9.54 0.89 -2.14
CA MET A 74 -9.16 -0.53 -2.02
C MET A 74 -7.65 -0.67 -1.87
N TYR A 75 -7.23 -1.62 -1.02
CA TYR A 75 -5.83 -1.92 -0.79
C TYR A 75 -5.56 -3.41 -1.08
N ILE A 76 -4.70 -3.68 -2.06
CA ILE A 76 -4.30 -5.03 -2.44
C ILE A 76 -2.88 -5.26 -1.93
N ASN A 77 -2.74 -6.19 -0.99
CA ASN A 77 -1.45 -6.58 -0.44
C ASN A 77 -0.87 -7.73 -1.27
N VAL A 78 0.38 -7.59 -1.71
CA VAL A 78 1.03 -8.58 -2.58
C VAL A 78 2.43 -8.90 -2.06
N TYR A 79 2.66 -10.20 -1.87
CA TYR A 79 3.97 -10.80 -1.65
C TYR A 79 4.38 -11.52 -2.94
N PRO A 80 5.25 -10.93 -3.76
CA PRO A 80 5.72 -11.56 -4.99
C PRO A 80 6.37 -12.91 -4.73
N GLU A 81 6.22 -13.85 -5.67
CA GLU A 81 7.09 -15.02 -5.69
C GLU A 81 8.54 -14.56 -5.96
N GLN A 82 9.51 -15.24 -5.33
CA GLN A 82 10.95 -14.89 -5.43
C GLN A 82 11.24 -13.46 -4.95
N ASN A 83 10.71 -13.09 -3.79
CA ASN A 83 10.93 -11.77 -3.19
C ASN A 83 12.21 -11.66 -2.35
N ASP A 84 13.24 -12.46 -2.63
CA ASP A 84 14.54 -12.46 -1.93
C ASP A 84 15.43 -11.23 -2.26
N GLY A 85 14.88 -10.26 -2.99
CA GLY A 85 15.58 -9.05 -3.43
C GLY A 85 16.59 -9.27 -4.57
N SER A 86 16.83 -10.52 -5.00
CA SER A 86 17.79 -10.84 -6.07
C SER A 86 17.14 -10.96 -7.45
N VAL A 87 15.85 -11.30 -7.48
CA VAL A 87 15.05 -11.39 -8.71
C VAL A 87 14.33 -10.09 -8.94
N ASN A 88 14.58 -9.46 -10.09
CA ASN A 88 13.87 -8.27 -10.52
C ASN A 88 12.49 -8.65 -11.06
N HIS A 89 11.51 -7.76 -10.94
CA HIS A 89 10.16 -7.96 -11.50
C HIS A 89 9.73 -6.76 -12.35
N ARG A 90 8.75 -7.01 -13.22
CA ARG A 90 8.03 -5.96 -13.95
C ARG A 90 6.54 -6.14 -13.80
N LEU A 91 5.81 -5.03 -13.80
CA LEU A 91 4.36 -5.00 -13.78
C LEU A 91 3.89 -4.01 -14.83
N TYR A 92 3.11 -4.48 -15.80
CA TYR A 92 2.41 -3.61 -16.73
C TYR A 92 0.95 -3.52 -16.31
N VAL A 93 0.44 -2.30 -16.22
CA VAL A 93 -0.95 -2.05 -15.85
C VAL A 93 -1.56 -0.97 -16.73
N LYS A 94 -2.81 -1.20 -17.15
CA LYS A 94 -3.59 -0.30 -18.00
C LYS A 94 -5.08 -0.41 -17.67
N ASP A 95 -5.82 0.66 -17.98
CA ASP A 95 -7.29 0.71 -17.88
C ASP A 95 -7.81 0.35 -16.48
N VAL A 96 -7.10 0.79 -15.43
CA VAL A 96 -7.48 0.59 -14.03
C VAL A 96 -8.80 1.34 -13.76
N PRO A 97 -9.87 0.66 -13.32
CA PRO A 97 -11.20 1.26 -13.21
C PRO A 97 -11.34 2.03 -11.88
N VAL A 98 -10.59 3.13 -11.77
CA VAL A 98 -10.64 4.08 -10.65
C VAL A 98 -11.04 5.47 -11.15
N ASP A 99 -11.77 6.23 -10.35
CA ASP A 99 -12.11 7.63 -10.65
C ASP A 99 -11.09 8.62 -10.08
N GLY A 100 -10.33 8.22 -9.07
CA GLY A 100 -9.22 8.98 -8.51
C GLY A 100 -7.90 8.63 -9.20
N PHE A 101 -7.12 7.78 -8.54
CA PHE A 101 -5.81 7.32 -9.03
C PHE A 101 -5.45 5.98 -8.40
N PHE A 102 -4.41 5.32 -8.92
CA PHE A 102 -3.79 4.18 -8.26
C PHE A 102 -2.35 4.49 -7.89
N SER A 103 -1.86 3.87 -6.81
CA SER A 103 -0.46 3.91 -6.42
C SER A 103 0.03 2.53 -6.04
N ILE A 104 1.30 2.27 -6.30
CA ILE A 104 2.04 1.07 -5.91
C ILE A 104 3.12 1.54 -4.95
N THR A 105 3.22 0.94 -3.77
CA THR A 105 4.22 1.30 -2.76
C THR A 105 4.95 0.04 -2.29
N VAL A 106 6.27 0.02 -2.34
CA VAL A 106 7.12 -1.10 -1.90
C VAL A 106 7.48 -0.94 -0.43
N TYR A 107 7.46 -2.07 0.28
CA TYR A 107 7.86 -2.20 1.67
C TYR A 107 8.88 -3.33 1.83
N ASN A 108 9.76 -3.18 2.82
CA ASN A 108 10.68 -4.23 3.25
C ASN A 108 9.93 -5.37 3.98
N ASN A 109 10.66 -6.42 4.36
CA ASN A 109 10.11 -7.59 5.06
C ASN A 109 9.39 -7.23 6.39
N ASP A 110 9.80 -6.13 7.02
CA ASP A 110 9.23 -5.65 8.28
C ASP A 110 7.99 -4.74 8.07
N GLY A 111 7.60 -4.49 6.81
CA GLY A 111 6.43 -3.69 6.46
C GLY A 111 6.69 -2.18 6.42
N PHE A 112 7.95 -1.74 6.33
CA PHE A 112 8.33 -0.33 6.27
C PHE A 112 8.86 0.07 4.89
N MET A 113 8.72 1.36 4.54
CA MET A 113 9.41 1.90 3.36
C MET A 113 10.90 2.02 3.68
N GLU A 114 11.73 1.33 2.91
CA GLU A 114 13.18 1.39 3.06
C GLU A 114 13.75 2.61 2.34
N ALA A 115 14.59 3.39 3.02
CA ALA A 115 15.33 4.47 2.37
C ALA A 115 16.22 3.91 1.26
N ASN A 116 16.28 4.59 0.12
CA ASN A 116 17.09 4.19 -1.02
C ASN A 116 17.64 5.43 -1.75
N ASP A 117 18.70 5.24 -2.54
CA ASP A 117 19.42 6.33 -3.21
C ASP A 117 18.58 7.10 -4.22
N LEU A 118 17.47 6.50 -4.71
CA LEU A 118 16.53 7.17 -5.60
C LEU A 118 15.49 8.00 -4.85
N GLY A 119 15.30 7.77 -3.55
CA GLY A 119 14.22 8.37 -2.76
C GLY A 119 12.82 7.95 -3.25
N ILE A 120 12.71 6.79 -3.92
CA ILE A 120 11.48 6.31 -4.53
C ILE A 120 11.05 5.03 -3.82
N ASN A 121 9.90 5.07 -3.15
CA ASN A 121 9.22 3.88 -2.64
C ASN A 121 7.85 3.68 -3.27
N SER A 122 7.36 4.65 -4.05
CA SER A 122 6.02 4.61 -4.62
C SER A 122 5.93 5.24 -6.00
N ILE A 123 5.11 4.64 -6.85
CA ILE A 123 4.72 5.14 -8.17
C ILE A 123 3.20 5.18 -8.25
N ASN A 124 2.66 6.22 -8.88
CA ASN A 124 1.22 6.36 -9.15
C ASN A 124 0.99 6.77 -10.62
N ASN A 125 -0.22 6.58 -11.12
CA ASN A 125 -0.53 6.89 -12.52
C ASN A 125 -0.60 8.38 -12.88
N LEU A 126 -0.58 9.29 -11.91
CA LEU A 126 -0.55 10.73 -12.16
C LEU A 126 0.86 11.23 -12.44
N THR A 127 1.88 10.58 -11.88
CA THR A 127 3.29 10.99 -12.00
C THR A 127 4.17 9.99 -12.75
N ALA A 128 3.69 8.77 -12.99
CA ALA A 128 4.41 7.78 -13.78
C ALA A 128 4.59 8.24 -15.23
N THR A 129 5.70 7.83 -15.84
CA THR A 129 5.88 8.00 -17.29
C THR A 129 5.05 6.94 -18.01
N PRO A 130 4.10 7.29 -18.89
CA PRO A 130 3.25 6.32 -19.56
C PRO A 130 4.01 5.59 -20.68
N ASP A 131 3.62 4.33 -20.93
CA ASP A 131 4.15 3.57 -22.05
C ASP A 131 3.57 4.10 -23.39
N PRO A 132 4.28 3.95 -24.53
CA PRO A 132 3.79 4.41 -25.84
C PRO A 132 2.42 3.84 -26.25
N ASN A 133 2.08 2.64 -25.77
CA ASN A 133 0.80 1.97 -26.05
C ASN A 133 -0.31 2.32 -25.02
N GLY A 134 -0.05 3.31 -24.16
CA GLY A 134 -0.82 3.63 -22.97
C GLY A 134 -0.51 2.69 -21.81
N GLY A 135 -1.05 3.00 -20.63
CA GLY A 135 -0.74 2.29 -19.39
C GLY A 135 0.62 2.72 -18.81
N VAL A 136 1.07 1.94 -17.82
CA VAL A 136 2.32 2.18 -17.08
C VAL A 136 3.00 0.84 -16.85
N THR A 137 4.29 0.75 -17.22
CA THR A 137 5.18 -0.30 -16.72
C THR A 137 5.93 0.19 -15.49
N VAL A 138 5.88 -0.59 -14.41
CA VAL A 138 6.67 -0.42 -13.18
C VAL A 138 7.69 -1.54 -13.07
N PHE A 139 8.93 -1.18 -12.77
CA PHE A 139 10.02 -2.11 -12.50
C PHE A 139 10.33 -2.18 -11.01
N PHE A 140 10.64 -3.38 -10.54
CA PHE A 140 11.03 -3.67 -9.17
C PHE A 140 12.43 -4.25 -9.19
N GLY A 141 13.38 -3.57 -8.53
CA GLY A 141 14.79 -3.94 -8.54
C GLY A 141 15.55 -3.58 -9.82
N GLY A 142 16.89 -3.60 -9.74
CA GLY A 142 17.78 -3.31 -10.86
C GLY A 142 17.70 -1.86 -11.37
N CYS A 143 17.45 -0.91 -10.49
CA CYS A 143 17.16 0.49 -10.85
C CYS A 143 18.39 1.37 -11.15
N ASP A 144 19.59 0.79 -11.14
CA ASP A 144 20.85 1.54 -11.29
C ASP A 144 21.14 1.98 -12.74
N ASP A 145 20.30 1.57 -13.69
CA ASP A 145 20.45 1.88 -15.11
C ASP A 145 19.72 3.16 -15.57
N GLY A 146 19.08 3.86 -14.63
CA GLY A 146 18.40 5.12 -14.88
C GLY A 146 17.06 5.02 -15.62
N ARG A 147 16.48 3.82 -15.73
CA ARG A 147 15.13 3.66 -16.29
C ARG A 147 14.08 4.36 -15.43
N VAL A 148 13.02 4.84 -16.08
CA VAL A 148 11.87 5.45 -15.40
C VAL A 148 10.98 4.40 -14.73
N ASN A 149 10.15 4.84 -13.80
CA ASN A 149 9.19 4.00 -13.07
C ASN A 149 9.81 2.76 -12.41
N CYS A 150 11.00 2.91 -11.81
CA CYS A 150 11.69 1.84 -11.09
C CYS A 150 11.66 2.09 -9.58
N ILE A 151 11.34 1.05 -8.81
CA ILE A 151 11.37 1.08 -7.35
C ILE A 151 12.41 0.05 -6.87
N PRO A 152 13.45 0.46 -6.11
CA PRO A 152 14.37 -0.48 -5.49
C PRO A 152 13.63 -1.46 -4.56
N ILE A 153 14.14 -2.69 -4.48
CA ILE A 153 13.58 -3.76 -3.63
C ILE A 153 14.65 -4.27 -2.66
N THR A 154 14.19 -4.90 -1.59
CA THR A 154 15.02 -5.51 -0.55
C THR A 154 14.70 -6.99 -0.41
N ASP A 155 15.47 -7.70 0.40
CA ASP A 155 15.09 -9.06 0.82
C ASP A 155 13.72 -9.07 1.52
N GLY A 156 12.91 -10.09 1.23
CA GLY A 156 11.56 -10.26 1.73
C GLY A 156 10.55 -9.16 1.34
N TRP A 157 10.81 -8.39 0.28
CA TRP A 157 9.96 -7.26 -0.08
C TRP A 157 8.51 -7.67 -0.37
N ASN A 158 7.61 -6.71 -0.16
CA ASN A 158 6.20 -6.78 -0.54
C ASN A 158 5.77 -5.42 -1.09
N TYR A 159 4.56 -5.34 -1.64
CA TYR A 159 4.02 -4.07 -2.07
C TYR A 159 2.51 -3.98 -1.87
N LEU A 160 2.04 -2.75 -1.67
CA LEU A 160 0.63 -2.43 -1.56
C LEU A 160 0.17 -1.62 -2.78
N VAL A 161 -0.84 -2.13 -3.47
CA VAL A 161 -1.60 -1.34 -4.45
C VAL A 161 -2.71 -0.61 -3.73
N ARG A 162 -2.83 0.69 -3.94
CA ARG A 162 -3.95 1.50 -3.47
C ARG A 162 -4.75 1.99 -4.67
N LEU A 163 -6.06 1.79 -4.61
CA LEU A 163 -7.00 2.11 -5.69
C LEU A 163 -8.02 3.10 -5.13
N TYR A 164 -7.89 4.38 -5.46
CA TYR A 164 -8.73 5.44 -4.89
C TYR A 164 -9.96 5.70 -5.75
N GLN A 165 -11.13 5.70 -5.11
CA GLN A 165 -12.44 5.74 -5.76
C GLN A 165 -12.60 4.60 -6.79
N PRO A 166 -12.51 3.32 -6.35
CA PRO A 166 -12.65 2.17 -7.23
C PRO A 166 -14.07 2.09 -7.81
N ARG A 167 -14.19 1.81 -9.11
CA ARG A 167 -15.48 1.54 -9.74
C ARG A 167 -15.97 0.12 -9.44
N GLN A 168 -17.23 -0.12 -9.77
CA GLN A 168 -17.92 -1.40 -9.54
C GLN A 168 -17.13 -2.64 -9.98
N ALA A 169 -16.41 -2.56 -11.10
CA ALA A 169 -15.63 -3.70 -11.62
C ALA A 169 -14.54 -4.20 -10.67
N LEU A 170 -13.96 -3.30 -9.86
CA LEU A 170 -13.02 -3.67 -8.79
C LEU A 170 -13.76 -4.21 -7.56
N LEU A 171 -14.90 -3.61 -7.22
CA LEU A 171 -15.68 -3.97 -6.04
C LEU A 171 -16.32 -5.35 -6.16
N ASP A 172 -16.78 -5.72 -7.36
CA ASP A 172 -17.39 -7.03 -7.67
C ASP A 172 -16.39 -8.08 -8.19
N GLY A 173 -15.14 -7.69 -8.42
CA GLY A 173 -14.06 -8.58 -8.86
C GLY A 173 -14.11 -8.96 -10.35
N SER A 174 -14.95 -8.32 -11.17
CA SER A 174 -14.93 -8.52 -12.63
C SER A 174 -13.67 -7.96 -13.31
N TRP A 175 -12.93 -7.09 -12.60
CA TRP A 175 -11.59 -6.65 -12.95
C TRP A 175 -10.64 -6.87 -11.78
N SER A 176 -9.47 -7.45 -12.05
CA SER A 176 -8.41 -7.68 -11.06
C SER A 176 -7.14 -6.93 -11.45
N PHE A 177 -6.44 -6.41 -10.45
CA PHE A 177 -5.14 -5.79 -10.67
C PHE A 177 -4.12 -6.86 -11.10
N PRO A 178 -3.27 -6.60 -12.11
CA PRO A 178 -2.35 -7.61 -12.60
C PRO A 178 -1.22 -7.90 -11.61
N ASP A 179 -0.69 -9.12 -11.68
CA ASP A 179 0.48 -9.54 -10.90
C ASP A 179 1.80 -9.19 -11.61
N PRO A 180 2.89 -8.94 -10.86
CA PRO A 180 4.20 -8.71 -11.42
C PRO A 180 4.79 -10.03 -11.95
N THR A 181 5.57 -9.94 -13.01
CA THR A 181 6.31 -11.06 -13.58
C THR A 181 7.80 -10.91 -13.34
N PRO A 182 8.53 -11.97 -12.94
CA PRO A 182 9.99 -11.95 -12.89
C PRO A 182 10.61 -11.56 -14.24
N VAL A 183 11.70 -10.81 -14.19
CA VAL A 183 12.54 -10.48 -15.35
C VAL A 183 13.96 -10.98 -15.13
N LYS A 184 14.58 -11.47 -16.21
CA LYS A 184 15.96 -11.95 -16.21
C LYS A 184 16.94 -10.81 -16.48
#